data_AF-A0A7Y5RSS3-F1
#
_entry.id   AF-A0A7Y5RSS3-F1
#
_cell.length_a   1.000
_cell.length_b   1.000
_cell.length_c   1.000
_cell.angle_alpha   90.00
_cell.angle_beta   90.00
_cell.angle_gamma   90.00
#
_symmetry.space_group_name_H-M   'P 1'
#
loop_
_entity.id
_entity.type
_entity.pdbx_description
1 polymer ?
#
loop_
_entity_poly.entity_id
_entity_poly.type
_entity_poly.pdbx_seq_one_letter_code
_entity_poly.pdbx_strand_id
1 'polypeptide(L)'
;MQRSTSSMGLLAALPFALGLAISGVATAQEANERDTQSKRPSDAATPRQPAPTDAGFWPTPRMMELFLERGAEDIARQHSLNDEQKAWLIDDMKQRWPAFMNRHRTVIQPLMNEMIEQGMSEQAPTAEQAARWATAALPVFEDVKKEIDAGVVEFRKILNEEQREILKSEMTKLNMGYSFLTTRAKEWKEGRFNPSEWPGGRRRGRNRDRDRNRNRDATASAPSAPAEEAAVAFAADPKDEWTRYVEQFIAAYGLVDGQRLTAESILKDMKERTAPLFSEYARVTDELKSGGAGDVERLRQKHNELRNALDGRFSELKQRLDAVLTSAQRARGTLSTRPAAESSGG
;
A
#
# COMPACT_ATOMS: atom_id res chain seq x y z
N MET A 1 -8.87 -0.97 -28.72
CA MET A 1 -9.35 -0.07 -27.65
C MET A 1 -8.70 -0.49 -26.34
N GLN A 2 -7.61 0.17 -25.98
CA GLN A 2 -6.81 -0.07 -24.76
C GLN A 2 -7.26 0.91 -23.66
N ARG A 3 -7.75 0.39 -22.52
CA ARG A 3 -7.92 1.04 -21.20
C ARG A 3 -8.10 -0.11 -20.19
N SER A 4 -7.68 -0.12 -18.93
CA SER A 4 -6.87 0.72 -18.05
C SER A 4 -6.68 -0.14 -16.78
N THR A 5 -5.45 -0.41 -16.34
CA THR A 5 -5.18 -1.04 -15.04
C THR A 5 -4.16 -0.18 -14.29
N SER A 6 -4.63 0.62 -13.33
CA SER A 6 -3.84 1.21 -12.24
C SER A 6 -4.77 1.96 -11.29
N SER A 7 -5.28 1.26 -10.27
CA SER A 7 -6.08 1.87 -9.19
C SER A 7 -5.41 1.63 -7.84
N MET A 8 -4.22 2.19 -7.65
CA MET A 8 -3.55 2.39 -6.35
C MET A 8 -2.67 3.67 -6.39
N GLY A 9 -3.15 4.76 -7.00
CA GLY A 9 -2.34 5.95 -7.31
C GLY A 9 -2.22 7.00 -6.20
N LEU A 10 -3.31 7.33 -5.48
CA LEU A 10 -3.28 8.56 -4.67
C LEU A 10 -2.67 8.44 -3.27
N LEU A 11 -2.43 7.21 -2.79
CA LEU A 11 -1.84 6.98 -1.45
C LEU A 11 -0.30 6.90 -1.47
N ALA A 12 0.34 7.07 -2.64
CA ALA A 12 1.76 6.78 -2.84
C ALA A 12 2.62 8.01 -3.16
N ALA A 13 2.17 9.24 -2.97
CA ALA A 13 3.02 10.42 -3.23
C ALA A 13 3.57 11.09 -1.96
N LEU A 14 2.83 11.06 -0.84
CA LEU A 14 3.23 11.72 0.41
C LEU A 14 3.67 10.77 1.53
N PRO A 15 3.06 9.58 1.69
CA PRO A 15 3.65 8.54 2.53
C PRO A 15 4.88 7.91 1.88
N PHE A 16 5.11 8.12 0.56
CA PHE A 16 6.25 7.57 -0.16
C PHE A 16 7.58 8.24 0.22
N ALA A 17 7.61 9.53 0.58
CA ALA A 17 8.86 10.14 1.04
C ALA A 17 9.34 9.55 2.40
N LEU A 18 8.44 9.02 3.23
CA LEU A 18 8.79 8.31 4.46
C LEU A 18 8.80 6.76 4.31
N GLY A 19 8.09 6.22 3.31
CA GLY A 19 7.95 4.78 3.07
C GLY A 19 8.89 4.21 2.00
N LEU A 20 9.46 5.04 1.11
CA LEU A 20 10.39 4.60 0.05
C LEU A 20 11.76 4.16 0.56
N ALA A 21 12.09 4.42 1.82
CA ALA A 21 13.32 3.89 2.42
C ALA A 21 13.32 2.35 2.54
N ILE A 22 12.15 1.67 2.45
CA ILE A 22 12.03 0.24 2.76
C ILE A 22 11.60 -0.60 1.54
N SER A 23 11.38 -0.01 0.36
CA SER A 23 11.06 -0.78 -0.84
C SER A 23 11.71 -0.20 -2.09
N GLY A 24 12.96 -0.61 -2.35
CA GLY A 24 13.53 -0.60 -3.70
C GLY A 24 14.78 0.27 -3.87
N VAL A 25 15.92 -0.18 -3.34
CA VAL A 25 17.21 0.11 -3.99
C VAL A 25 17.38 -0.92 -5.12
N ALA A 26 16.95 -0.57 -6.31
CA ALA A 26 17.40 -1.22 -7.55
C ALA A 26 17.19 -0.27 -8.74
N THR A 27 18.32 0.04 -9.39
CA THR A 27 18.50 0.58 -10.75
C THR A 27 17.99 1.99 -11.06
N ALA A 28 18.89 2.97 -10.93
CA ALA A 28 18.94 4.14 -11.81
C ALA A 28 20.40 4.59 -11.95
N GLN A 29 21.20 3.81 -12.66
CA GLN A 29 22.48 4.23 -13.21
C GLN A 29 22.52 3.75 -14.66
N GLU A 30 22.12 4.62 -15.58
CA GLU A 30 22.55 4.71 -16.98
C GLU A 30 21.64 5.69 -17.73
N ALA A 31 22.17 6.88 -18.00
CA ALA A 31 21.92 7.69 -19.20
C ALA A 31 22.40 9.12 -18.95
N ASN A 32 23.71 9.36 -19.11
CA ASN A 32 24.19 10.70 -19.39
C ASN A 32 25.39 10.60 -20.32
N GLU A 33 25.12 10.69 -21.62
CA GLU A 33 26.08 11.11 -22.64
C GLU A 33 25.31 11.40 -23.93
N ARG A 34 24.97 12.67 -24.15
CA ARG A 34 24.99 13.27 -25.49
C ARG A 34 25.10 14.78 -25.40
N ASP A 35 26.32 15.18 -25.70
CA ASP A 35 26.83 16.51 -25.96
C ASP A 35 25.97 17.28 -26.97
N THR A 36 25.48 18.45 -26.57
CA THR A 36 25.30 19.62 -27.46
C THR A 36 25.55 20.88 -26.65
N GLN A 37 26.83 21.26 -26.62
CA GLN A 37 27.34 22.46 -26.00
C GLN A 37 26.86 23.71 -26.76
N SER A 38 25.76 24.32 -26.29
CA SER A 38 25.35 25.67 -26.72
C SER A 38 25.69 26.68 -25.62
N LYS A 39 26.58 27.62 -25.97
CA LYS A 39 27.04 28.75 -25.14
C LYS A 39 25.85 29.49 -24.51
N ARG A 40 25.66 29.33 -23.19
CA ARG A 40 24.83 30.26 -22.39
C ARG A 40 25.71 31.33 -21.74
N PRO A 41 25.25 32.59 -21.70
CA PRO A 41 25.96 33.67 -21.03
C PRO A 41 26.05 33.42 -19.53
N SER A 42 27.26 33.59 -19.01
CA SER A 42 27.60 33.58 -17.60
C SER A 42 27.01 34.80 -16.90
N ASP A 43 26.75 34.65 -15.60
CA ASP A 43 26.61 35.71 -14.60
C ASP A 43 25.17 36.16 -14.26
N ALA A 44 24.43 35.24 -13.66
CA ALA A 44 23.64 35.55 -12.48
C ALA A 44 24.05 34.57 -11.39
N ALA A 45 24.66 35.07 -10.31
CA ALA A 45 25.16 34.26 -9.21
C ALA A 45 24.00 33.49 -8.55
N THR A 46 23.85 32.22 -8.92
CA THR A 46 22.97 31.30 -8.20
C THR A 46 23.39 31.31 -6.73
N PRO A 47 22.49 31.59 -5.77
CA PRO A 47 22.84 31.55 -4.36
C PRO A 47 23.49 30.19 -4.06
N ARG A 48 24.73 30.22 -3.57
CA ARG A 48 25.49 29.02 -3.20
C ARG A 48 24.62 28.17 -2.29
N GLN A 49 24.31 26.95 -2.72
CA GLN A 49 23.70 25.96 -1.84
C GLN A 49 24.56 25.82 -0.59
N PRO A 50 23.96 25.80 0.62
CA PRO A 50 24.72 25.56 1.84
C PRO A 50 25.46 24.23 1.73
N ALA A 51 26.69 24.19 2.22
CA ALA A 51 27.52 23.00 2.23
C ALA A 51 26.76 21.82 2.87
N PRO A 52 26.90 20.59 2.36
CA PRO A 52 26.28 19.41 2.96
C PRO A 52 26.76 19.30 4.41
N THR A 53 25.82 19.46 5.34
CA THR A 53 26.03 19.19 6.76
C THR A 53 26.30 17.70 6.95
N ASP A 54 27.14 17.30 7.92
CA ASP A 54 27.43 15.90 8.31
C ASP A 54 26.19 15.05 8.69
N ALA A 55 24.98 15.59 8.57
CA ALA A 55 23.71 15.05 9.07
C ALA A 55 23.05 13.96 8.19
N GLY A 56 23.80 13.20 7.39
CA GLY A 56 23.26 12.11 6.57
C GLY A 56 22.40 12.54 5.37
N PHE A 57 21.52 11.67 4.87
CA PHE A 57 20.83 11.85 3.57
C PHE A 57 19.73 12.93 3.65
N TRP A 58 19.77 13.90 2.73
CA TRP A 58 18.68 14.83 2.48
C TRP A 58 18.51 15.03 0.97
N PRO A 59 17.29 14.95 0.42
CA PRO A 59 17.06 15.18 -1.00
C PRO A 59 17.57 16.56 -1.43
N THR A 60 18.27 16.61 -2.57
CA THR A 60 18.64 17.87 -3.20
C THR A 60 17.38 18.57 -3.70
N PRO A 61 17.40 19.90 -3.89
CA PRO A 61 16.26 20.62 -4.48
C PRO A 61 15.77 20.02 -5.80
N ARG A 62 16.69 19.56 -6.67
CA ARG A 62 16.32 18.90 -7.92
C ARG A 62 15.65 17.54 -7.70
N MET A 63 16.13 16.75 -6.75
CA MET A 63 15.46 15.48 -6.40
C MET A 63 14.05 15.75 -5.87
N MET A 64 13.86 16.72 -4.97
CA MET A 64 12.53 17.08 -4.48
C MET A 64 11.61 17.52 -5.62
N GLU A 65 12.10 18.37 -6.52
CA GLU A 65 11.33 18.82 -7.68
C GLU A 65 10.83 17.64 -8.54
N LEU A 66 11.72 16.70 -8.87
CA LEU A 66 11.38 15.51 -9.65
C LEU A 66 10.35 14.60 -8.94
N PHE A 67 10.48 14.42 -7.62
CA PHE A 67 9.49 13.66 -6.84
C PHE A 67 8.11 14.34 -6.86
N LEU A 68 8.07 15.66 -6.72
CA LEU A 68 6.82 16.43 -6.73
C LEU A 68 6.18 16.44 -8.12
N GLU A 69 6.96 16.62 -9.19
CA GLU A 69 6.48 16.50 -10.58
C GLU A 69 5.89 15.11 -10.84
N ARG A 70 6.59 14.05 -10.41
CA ARG A 70 6.08 12.68 -10.57
C ARG A 70 4.79 12.45 -9.78
N GLY A 71 4.72 12.93 -8.55
CA GLY A 71 3.51 12.84 -7.73
C GLY A 71 2.33 13.59 -8.36
N ALA A 72 2.57 14.79 -8.88
CA ALA A 72 1.56 15.57 -9.59
C ALA A 72 1.10 14.88 -10.87
N GLU A 73 1.99 14.23 -11.62
CA GLU A 73 1.64 13.43 -12.81
C GLU A 73 0.68 12.28 -12.48
N ASP A 74 0.96 11.55 -11.40
CA ASP A 74 0.14 10.41 -11.00
C ASP A 74 -1.24 10.87 -10.48
N ILE A 75 -1.32 12.00 -9.75
CA ILE A 75 -2.59 12.65 -9.40
C ILE A 75 -3.32 13.12 -10.66
N ALA A 76 -2.62 13.78 -11.59
CA ALA A 76 -3.21 14.29 -12.82
C ALA A 76 -3.85 13.18 -13.65
N ARG A 77 -3.16 12.03 -13.77
CA ARG A 77 -3.69 10.85 -14.44
C ARG A 77 -4.93 10.28 -13.75
N GLN A 78 -4.90 10.19 -12.42
CA GLN A 78 -6.00 9.60 -11.65
C GLN A 78 -7.27 10.45 -11.69
N HIS A 79 -7.12 11.77 -11.72
CA HIS A 79 -8.23 12.73 -11.78
C HIS A 79 -8.57 13.17 -13.21
N SER A 80 -7.88 12.62 -14.21
CA SER A 80 -8.01 13.06 -15.61
C SER A 80 -7.93 14.58 -15.74
N LEU A 81 -6.94 15.19 -15.06
CA LEU A 81 -6.73 16.63 -15.10
C LEU A 81 -6.32 17.05 -16.52
N ASN A 82 -6.78 18.23 -16.94
CA ASN A 82 -6.25 18.86 -18.15
C ASN A 82 -4.86 19.47 -17.88
N ASP A 83 -4.20 19.94 -18.94
CA ASP A 83 -2.83 20.46 -18.86
C ASP A 83 -2.72 21.70 -17.94
N GLU A 84 -3.73 22.57 -17.92
CA GLU A 84 -3.76 23.76 -17.07
C GLU A 84 -3.89 23.39 -15.58
N GLN A 85 -4.82 22.50 -15.25
CA GLN A 85 -5.01 21.97 -13.89
C GLN A 85 -3.76 21.24 -13.39
N LYS A 86 -3.11 20.47 -14.27
CA LYS A 86 -1.86 19.78 -13.96
C LYS A 86 -0.71 20.75 -13.72
N ALA A 87 -0.53 21.76 -14.58
CA ALA A 87 0.49 22.78 -14.40
C ALA A 87 0.29 23.52 -13.07
N TRP A 88 -0.94 23.90 -12.77
CA TRP A 88 -1.30 24.50 -11.48
C TRP A 88 -0.93 23.59 -10.30
N LEU A 89 -1.24 22.29 -10.38
CA LEU A 89 -0.93 21.33 -9.31
C LEU A 89 0.57 21.19 -9.09
N ILE A 90 1.36 21.13 -10.17
CA ILE A 90 2.83 21.07 -10.10
C ILE A 90 3.36 22.32 -9.39
N ASP A 91 2.89 23.50 -9.78
CA ASP A 91 3.35 24.77 -9.21
C ASP A 91 2.99 24.88 -7.71
N ASP A 92 1.76 24.54 -7.32
CA ASP A 92 1.35 24.50 -5.91
C ASP A 92 2.22 23.53 -5.10
N MET A 93 2.46 22.33 -5.62
CA MET A 93 3.30 21.34 -4.95
C MET A 93 4.75 21.83 -4.78
N LYS A 94 5.34 22.44 -5.83
CA LYS A 94 6.70 23.01 -5.80
C LYS A 94 6.81 24.20 -4.86
N GLN A 95 5.76 24.98 -4.68
CA GLN A 95 5.76 26.10 -3.74
C GLN A 95 5.65 25.63 -2.29
N ARG A 96 4.75 24.69 -2.02
CA ARG A 96 4.37 24.30 -0.65
C ARG A 96 5.32 23.31 0.00
N TRP A 97 5.63 22.22 -0.71
CA TRP A 97 6.33 21.07 -0.10
C TRP A 97 7.79 21.33 0.25
N PRO A 98 8.61 22.03 -0.58
CA PRO A 98 9.99 22.34 -0.18
C PRO A 98 10.06 23.22 1.07
N ALA A 99 9.16 24.19 1.20
CA ALA A 99 9.07 25.03 2.39
C ALA A 99 8.68 24.21 3.64
N PHE A 100 7.71 23.31 3.50
CA PHE A 100 7.33 22.36 4.55
C PHE A 100 8.51 21.46 4.97
N MET A 101 9.16 20.79 4.00
CA MET A 101 10.26 19.86 4.27
C MET A 101 11.45 20.56 4.95
N ASN A 102 11.80 21.76 4.50
CA ASN A 102 12.88 22.53 5.12
C ASN A 102 12.55 22.97 6.55
N ARG A 103 11.29 23.33 6.82
CA ARG A 103 10.81 23.69 8.17
C ARG A 103 10.93 22.53 9.16
N HIS A 104 10.70 21.30 8.71
CA HIS A 104 10.79 20.09 9.54
C HIS A 104 12.09 19.30 9.35
N ARG A 105 13.07 19.85 8.61
CA ARG A 105 14.31 19.12 8.25
C ARG A 105 15.06 18.58 9.45
N THR A 106 15.16 19.36 10.52
CA THR A 106 15.87 18.98 11.76
C THR A 106 15.24 17.78 12.47
N VAL A 107 13.98 17.47 12.18
CA VAL A 107 13.27 16.30 12.70
C VAL A 107 13.25 15.17 11.68
N ILE A 108 12.90 15.46 10.42
CA ILE A 108 12.72 14.46 9.37
C ILE A 108 14.06 13.82 8.98
N GLN A 109 15.13 14.61 8.80
CA GLN A 109 16.42 14.10 8.34
C GLN A 109 17.01 13.03 9.27
N PRO A 110 17.20 13.27 10.58
CA PRO A 110 17.74 12.24 11.48
C PRO A 110 16.79 11.03 11.58
N LEU A 111 15.48 11.26 11.65
CA LEU A 111 14.49 10.17 11.70
C LEU A 111 14.59 9.25 10.48
N MET A 112 14.68 9.82 9.28
CA MET A 112 14.82 9.06 8.04
C MET A 112 16.13 8.26 8.01
N ASN A 113 17.25 8.87 8.42
CA ASN A 113 18.54 8.17 8.48
C ASN A 113 18.46 6.97 9.43
N GLU A 114 17.96 7.16 10.65
CA GLU A 114 17.80 6.08 11.63
C GLU A 114 16.86 4.97 11.12
N MET A 115 15.77 5.33 10.43
CA MET A 115 14.86 4.34 9.84
C MET A 115 15.49 3.57 8.68
N ILE A 116 16.30 4.22 7.83
CA ILE A 116 17.05 3.58 6.75
C ILE A 116 18.06 2.58 7.33
N GLU A 117 18.86 3.02 8.31
CA GLU A 117 19.82 2.18 9.00
C GLU A 117 19.15 0.97 9.67
N GLN A 118 18.01 1.21 10.34
CA GLN A 118 17.22 0.13 10.93
C GLN A 118 16.70 -0.86 9.86
N GLY A 119 16.21 -0.35 8.72
CA GLY A 119 15.76 -1.16 7.60
C GLY A 119 16.87 -2.04 7.03
N MET A 120 18.09 -1.50 6.91
CA MET A 120 19.28 -2.23 6.44
C MET A 120 19.76 -3.28 7.45
N SER A 121 19.53 -3.08 8.76
CA SER A 121 19.92 -4.04 9.79
C SER A 121 19.09 -5.33 9.80
N GLU A 122 17.93 -5.34 9.12
CA GLU A 122 16.91 -6.40 9.18
C GLU A 122 16.42 -6.75 10.60
N GLN A 123 16.70 -5.90 11.58
CA GLN A 123 16.20 -6.02 12.95
C GLN A 123 15.00 -5.08 13.11
N ALA A 124 14.01 -5.49 13.92
CA ALA A 124 12.98 -4.56 14.35
C ALA A 124 13.59 -3.57 15.35
N PRO A 125 13.13 -2.30 15.38
CA PRO A 125 13.56 -1.35 16.40
C PRO A 125 13.15 -1.85 17.79
N THR A 126 13.82 -1.36 18.83
CA THR A 126 13.36 -1.56 20.21
C THR A 126 12.10 -0.74 20.47
N ALA A 127 11.32 -1.09 21.50
CA ALA A 127 10.14 -0.31 21.88
C ALA A 127 10.49 1.13 22.24
N GLU A 128 11.63 1.35 22.92
CA GLU A 128 12.13 2.69 23.24
C GLU A 128 12.49 3.50 21.99
N GLN A 129 13.16 2.87 21.02
CA GLN A 129 13.49 3.52 19.75
C GLN A 129 12.23 3.89 18.96
N ALA A 130 11.28 2.97 18.84
CA ALA A 130 9.99 3.24 18.21
C ALA A 130 9.21 4.37 18.93
N ALA A 131 9.26 4.42 20.27
CA ALA A 131 8.63 5.48 21.06
C ALA A 131 9.27 6.85 20.80
N ARG A 132 10.60 6.92 20.72
CA ARG A 132 11.33 8.15 20.35
C ARG A 132 10.96 8.63 18.97
N TRP A 133 10.97 7.73 17.98
CA TRP A 133 10.56 8.03 16.61
C TRP A 133 9.14 8.57 16.53
N ALA A 134 8.20 7.90 17.19
CA ALA A 134 6.82 8.34 17.21
C ALA A 134 6.63 9.69 17.89
N THR A 135 7.37 9.95 18.98
CA THR A 135 7.36 11.24 19.67
C THR A 135 7.83 12.37 18.76
N ALA A 136 8.89 12.14 17.99
CA ALA A 136 9.42 13.10 17.03
C ALA A 136 8.51 13.29 15.80
N ALA A 137 7.92 12.21 15.28
CA ALA A 137 7.14 12.23 14.05
C ALA A 137 5.71 12.80 14.21
N LEU A 138 5.08 12.65 15.38
CA LEU A 138 3.69 13.06 15.59
C LEU A 138 3.40 14.54 15.23
N PRO A 139 4.19 15.53 15.69
CA PRO A 139 3.98 16.93 15.29
C PRO A 139 4.12 17.13 13.77
N VAL A 140 5.06 16.43 13.13
CA VAL A 140 5.24 16.48 11.67
C VAL A 140 4.00 15.94 10.97
N PHE A 141 3.42 14.83 11.44
CA PHE A 141 2.19 14.27 10.87
C PHE A 141 0.99 15.21 11.01
N GLU A 142 0.86 15.91 12.13
CA GLU A 142 -0.18 16.93 12.33
C GLU A 142 -0.04 18.07 11.31
N ASP A 143 1.18 18.56 11.09
CA ASP A 143 1.43 19.64 10.14
C ASP A 143 1.29 19.17 8.68
N VAL A 144 1.73 17.95 8.33
CA VAL A 144 1.45 17.34 7.02
C VAL A 144 -0.06 17.33 6.75
N LYS A 145 -0.87 16.93 7.73
CA LYS A 145 -2.33 16.87 7.56
C LYS A 145 -2.92 18.25 7.29
N LYS A 146 -2.45 19.29 7.98
CA LYS A 146 -2.87 20.69 7.74
C LYS A 146 -2.49 21.15 6.34
N GLU A 147 -1.27 20.87 5.89
CA GLU A 147 -0.81 21.25 4.54
C GLU A 147 -1.61 20.54 3.45
N ILE A 148 -1.94 19.26 3.64
CA ILE A 148 -2.82 18.50 2.74
C ILE A 148 -4.23 19.11 2.72
N ASP A 149 -4.84 19.34 3.89
CA ASP A 149 -6.21 19.87 3.97
C ASP A 149 -6.31 21.25 3.32
N ALA A 150 -5.34 22.12 3.57
CA ALA A 150 -5.24 23.41 2.89
C ALA A 150 -5.07 23.25 1.38
N GLY A 151 -4.28 22.26 0.93
CA GLY A 151 -4.03 21.99 -0.49
C GLY A 151 -5.28 21.50 -1.19
N VAL A 152 -6.04 20.64 -0.54
CA VAL A 152 -7.33 20.13 -1.01
C VAL A 152 -8.35 21.27 -1.17
N VAL A 153 -8.39 22.23 -0.25
CA VAL A 153 -9.27 23.41 -0.36
C VAL A 153 -8.96 24.21 -1.62
N GLU A 154 -7.69 24.48 -1.91
CA GLU A 154 -7.26 25.20 -3.12
C GLU A 154 -7.48 24.38 -4.38
N PHE A 155 -7.08 23.10 -4.38
CA PHE A 155 -7.20 22.20 -5.51
C PHE A 155 -8.67 22.04 -5.94
N ARG A 156 -9.61 21.94 -5.00
CA ARG A 156 -11.05 21.87 -5.31
C ARG A 156 -11.58 23.03 -6.14
N LYS A 157 -10.95 24.21 -6.07
CA LYS A 157 -11.38 25.41 -6.83
C LYS A 157 -11.18 25.22 -8.33
N ILE A 158 -10.16 24.48 -8.74
CA ILE A 158 -9.84 24.23 -10.15
C ILE A 158 -10.46 22.95 -10.71
N LEU A 159 -11.01 22.08 -9.85
CA LEU A 159 -11.65 20.82 -10.25
C LEU A 159 -13.10 21.01 -10.69
N ASN A 160 -13.53 20.21 -11.67
CA ASN A 160 -14.93 20.06 -12.02
C ASN A 160 -15.67 19.14 -11.00
N GLU A 161 -16.98 18.97 -11.16
CA GLU A 161 -17.80 18.25 -10.19
C GLU A 161 -17.48 16.75 -10.10
N GLU A 162 -17.22 16.09 -11.23
CA GLU A 162 -16.83 14.67 -11.26
C GLU A 162 -15.51 14.46 -10.53
N GLN A 163 -14.51 15.30 -10.82
CA GLN A 163 -13.20 15.27 -10.17
C GLN A 163 -13.31 15.52 -8.65
N ARG A 164 -14.21 16.41 -8.21
CA ARG A 164 -14.46 16.68 -6.79
C ARG A 164 -15.00 15.47 -6.03
N GLU A 165 -15.90 14.69 -6.64
CA GLU A 165 -16.41 13.48 -6.01
C GLU A 165 -15.33 12.37 -5.92
N ILE A 166 -14.46 12.26 -6.93
CA ILE A 166 -13.28 11.37 -6.84
C ILE A 166 -12.37 11.82 -5.68
N LEU A 167 -12.02 13.10 -5.62
CA LEU A 167 -11.17 13.66 -4.56
C LEU A 167 -11.77 13.45 -3.17
N LYS A 168 -13.09 13.59 -3.01
CA LYS A 168 -13.79 13.35 -1.74
C LYS A 168 -13.69 11.89 -1.28
N SER A 169 -13.85 10.94 -2.19
CA SER A 169 -13.66 9.50 -1.91
C SER A 169 -12.22 9.23 -1.46
N GLU A 170 -11.24 9.86 -2.09
CA GLU A 170 -9.84 9.72 -1.74
C GLU A 170 -9.48 10.36 -0.40
N MET A 171 -10.03 11.54 -0.12
CA MET A 171 -9.88 12.18 1.19
C MET A 171 -10.46 11.33 2.32
N THR A 172 -11.53 10.59 2.04
CA THR A 172 -12.07 9.61 3.02
C THR A 172 -11.04 8.52 3.31
N LYS A 173 -10.46 7.91 2.27
CA LYS A 173 -9.42 6.88 2.40
C LYS A 173 -8.16 7.42 3.08
N LEU A 174 -7.73 8.61 2.72
CA LEU A 174 -6.58 9.29 3.31
C LEU A 174 -6.80 9.57 4.79
N ASN A 175 -7.98 10.08 5.17
CA ASN A 175 -8.32 10.33 6.58
C ASN A 175 -8.35 9.03 7.40
N MET A 176 -8.86 7.93 6.84
CA MET A 176 -8.79 6.62 7.48
C MET A 176 -7.33 6.17 7.65
N GLY A 177 -6.51 6.22 6.60
CA GLY A 177 -5.08 5.88 6.69
C GLY A 177 -4.32 6.74 7.70
N TYR A 178 -4.59 8.05 7.72
CA TYR A 178 -4.02 8.99 8.68
C TYR A 178 -4.40 8.66 10.13
N SER A 179 -5.67 8.36 10.39
CA SER A 179 -6.14 7.96 11.73
C SER A 179 -5.45 6.68 12.21
N PHE A 180 -5.25 5.70 11.33
CA PHE A 180 -4.53 4.47 11.65
C PHE A 180 -3.06 4.76 11.98
N LEU A 181 -2.36 5.52 11.14
CA LEU A 181 -0.96 5.89 11.34
C LEU A 181 -0.74 6.68 12.64
N THR A 182 -1.57 7.70 12.90
CA THR A 182 -1.46 8.52 14.11
C THR A 182 -1.83 7.75 15.37
N THR A 183 -2.82 6.86 15.32
CA THR A 183 -3.13 5.95 16.42
C THR A 183 -1.94 5.05 16.71
N ARG A 184 -1.36 4.41 15.68
CA ARG A 184 -0.17 3.56 15.84
C ARG A 184 1.01 4.32 16.45
N ALA A 185 1.28 5.53 15.95
CA ALA A 185 2.35 6.37 16.49
C ALA A 185 2.09 6.74 17.97
N LYS A 186 0.85 7.05 18.36
CA LYS A 186 0.51 7.28 19.77
C LYS A 186 0.77 6.05 20.64
N GLU A 187 0.39 4.86 20.17
CA GLU A 187 0.67 3.60 20.87
C GLU A 187 2.18 3.34 21.00
N TRP A 188 2.95 3.57 19.93
CA TRP A 188 4.41 3.43 19.98
C TRP A 188 5.04 4.43 20.94
N LYS A 189 4.59 5.68 20.95
CA LYS A 189 5.02 6.71 21.91
C LYS A 189 4.81 6.27 23.36
N GLU A 190 3.76 5.50 23.64
CA GLU A 190 3.48 4.90 24.95
C GLU A 190 4.25 3.60 25.23
N GLY A 191 5.17 3.21 24.35
CA GLY A 191 5.96 1.98 24.48
C GLY A 191 5.22 0.71 24.05
N ARG A 192 4.01 0.82 23.49
CA ARG A 192 3.19 -0.32 23.02
C ARG A 192 3.59 -0.81 21.62
N PHE A 193 4.89 -0.77 21.31
CA PHE A 193 5.44 -1.25 20.05
C PHE A 193 5.55 -2.78 20.05
N ASN A 194 5.12 -3.43 18.96
CA ASN A 194 5.28 -4.87 18.77
C ASN A 194 6.21 -5.14 17.57
N PRO A 195 7.34 -5.85 17.75
CA PRO A 195 8.28 -6.16 16.67
C PRO A 195 7.67 -6.84 15.44
N SER A 196 6.56 -7.57 15.59
CA SER A 196 5.87 -8.26 14.48
C SER A 196 5.16 -7.32 13.48
N GLU A 197 5.00 -6.06 13.86
CA GLU A 197 4.42 -5.00 13.03
C GLU A 197 5.45 -4.32 12.15
N TRP A 198 6.74 -4.48 12.44
CA TRP A 198 7.81 -3.89 11.65
C TRP A 198 7.88 -4.55 10.27
N PRO A 199 7.89 -3.78 9.17
CA PRO A 199 8.07 -4.32 7.82
C PRO A 199 9.37 -5.14 7.74
N GLY A 200 9.26 -6.43 7.41
CA GLY A 200 10.41 -7.34 7.30
C GLY A 200 10.50 -8.41 8.41
N GLY A 201 9.95 -8.14 9.61
CA GLY A 201 9.96 -9.13 10.70
C GLY A 201 9.27 -10.46 10.34
N ARG A 202 8.24 -10.39 9.49
CA ARG A 202 7.49 -11.57 9.01
C ARG A 202 8.29 -12.48 8.07
N ARG A 203 9.26 -11.94 7.30
CA ARG A 203 10.07 -12.76 6.39
C ARG A 203 11.01 -13.68 7.15
N ARG A 204 11.56 -13.22 8.27
CA ARG A 204 12.48 -14.01 9.10
C ARG A 204 11.79 -15.15 9.83
N GLY A 205 10.56 -14.93 10.33
CA GLY A 205 9.75 -15.97 10.96
C GLY A 205 9.44 -17.12 9.98
N ARG A 206 8.92 -16.80 8.80
CA ARG A 206 8.62 -17.82 7.77
C ARG A 206 9.86 -18.57 7.29
N ASN A 207 10.99 -17.90 7.10
CA ASN A 207 12.22 -18.59 6.70
C ASN A 207 12.75 -19.50 7.81
N ARG A 208 12.70 -19.08 9.08
CA ARG A 208 13.15 -19.91 10.20
C ARG A 208 12.27 -21.14 10.40
N ASP A 209 10.96 -21.00 10.24
CA ASP A 209 10.04 -22.14 10.29
C ASP A 209 10.24 -23.07 9.09
N ARG A 210 10.53 -22.51 7.90
CA ARG A 210 10.87 -23.28 6.71
C ARG A 210 12.20 -24.03 6.86
N ASP A 211 13.22 -23.40 7.43
CA ASP A 211 14.53 -24.03 7.69
C ASP A 211 14.43 -25.09 8.80
N ARG A 212 13.60 -24.86 9.83
CA ARG A 212 13.27 -25.88 10.84
C ARG A 212 12.57 -27.08 10.22
N ASN A 213 11.56 -26.87 9.37
CA ASN A 213 10.90 -27.97 8.67
C ASN A 213 11.87 -28.68 7.71
N ARG A 214 12.69 -27.94 6.96
CA ARG A 214 13.67 -28.53 6.05
C ARG A 214 14.74 -29.36 6.78
N ASN A 215 15.22 -28.90 7.93
CA ASN A 215 16.14 -29.69 8.75
C ASN A 215 15.44 -30.89 9.41
N ARG A 216 14.16 -30.75 9.80
CA ARG A 216 13.35 -31.86 10.31
C ARG A 216 13.20 -32.94 9.24
N ASP A 217 12.88 -32.57 8.01
CA ASP A 217 12.76 -33.47 6.86
C ASP A 217 14.11 -34.12 6.51
N ALA A 218 15.22 -33.38 6.61
CA ALA A 218 16.57 -33.92 6.39
C ALA A 218 17.00 -34.94 7.46
N THR A 219 16.56 -34.78 8.71
CA THR A 219 16.81 -35.77 9.79
C THR A 219 15.77 -36.89 9.87
N ALA A 220 14.61 -36.73 9.23
CA ALA A 220 13.50 -37.69 9.25
C ALA A 220 13.52 -38.69 8.08
N SER A 221 14.68 -38.95 7.47
CA SER A 221 14.87 -40.08 6.52
C SER A 221 14.98 -41.45 7.20
N ALA A 222 14.49 -41.61 8.43
CA ALA A 222 14.18 -42.91 9.01
C ALA A 222 12.72 -43.25 8.71
N PRO A 223 12.40 -44.44 8.15
CA PRO A 223 11.05 -44.76 7.70
C PRO A 223 10.13 -44.90 8.92
N SER A 224 9.26 -43.92 9.12
CA SER A 224 8.12 -44.01 10.03
C SER A 224 6.85 -43.58 9.29
N ALA A 225 5.81 -44.35 9.57
CA ALA A 225 4.48 -44.41 8.99
C ALA A 225 3.75 -43.05 8.79
N PRO A 226 2.65 -43.01 8.01
CA PRO A 226 2.16 -41.80 7.35
C PRO A 226 1.52 -40.82 8.34
N ALA A 227 2.07 -39.61 8.39
CA ALA A 227 1.49 -38.45 9.06
C ALA A 227 1.11 -37.41 7.99
N GLU A 228 0.05 -37.73 7.27
CA GLU A 228 -0.55 -36.93 6.19
C GLU A 228 -1.80 -36.23 6.75
N GLU A 229 -1.65 -35.16 7.56
CA GLU A 229 -2.86 -34.39 7.93
C GLU A 229 -2.69 -32.92 8.36
N ALA A 230 -1.48 -32.37 8.55
CA ALA A 230 -1.34 -31.03 9.14
C ALA A 230 -0.76 -29.92 8.23
N ALA A 231 -0.43 -30.20 6.97
CA ALA A 231 0.26 -29.23 6.08
C ALA A 231 -0.65 -28.51 5.05
N VAL A 232 -1.98 -28.62 5.14
CA VAL A 232 -2.91 -28.17 4.08
C VAL A 232 -3.48 -26.75 4.30
N ALA A 233 -3.19 -26.09 5.42
CA ALA A 233 -3.96 -24.91 5.85
C ALA A 233 -3.74 -23.58 5.09
N PHE A 234 -2.93 -23.52 4.01
CA PHE A 234 -2.77 -22.29 3.22
C PHE A 234 -2.87 -22.48 1.69
N ALA A 235 -3.29 -23.66 1.23
CA ALA A 235 -3.70 -23.86 -0.16
C ALA A 235 -5.23 -23.89 -0.27
N ALA A 236 -5.92 -22.98 0.43
CA ALA A 236 -7.37 -22.87 0.30
C ALA A 236 -7.70 -22.49 -1.15
N ASP A 237 -8.65 -23.21 -1.76
CA ASP A 237 -9.15 -22.88 -3.09
C ASP A 237 -9.63 -21.41 -3.05
N PRO A 238 -9.22 -20.54 -3.99
CA PRO A 238 -9.75 -19.17 -4.10
C PRO A 238 -11.28 -19.08 -4.03
N LYS A 239 -12.00 -20.14 -4.42
CA LYS A 239 -13.46 -20.26 -4.25
C LYS A 239 -13.93 -20.24 -2.79
N ASP A 240 -13.11 -20.72 -1.86
CA ASP A 240 -13.43 -20.77 -0.43
C ASP A 240 -13.26 -19.40 0.23
N GLU A 241 -12.37 -18.56 -0.30
CA GLU A 241 -12.16 -17.20 0.24
C GLU A 241 -13.41 -16.32 0.06
N TRP A 242 -14.12 -16.46 -1.06
CA TRP A 242 -15.32 -15.67 -1.35
C TRP A 242 -16.49 -16.07 -0.44
N THR A 243 -16.66 -17.38 -0.21
CA THR A 243 -17.65 -17.89 0.75
C THR A 243 -17.35 -17.38 2.14
N ARG A 244 -16.10 -17.54 2.60
CA ARG A 244 -15.68 -17.08 3.93
C ARG A 244 -15.89 -15.57 4.10
N TYR A 245 -15.60 -14.78 3.07
CA TYR A 245 -15.85 -13.34 3.09
C TYR A 245 -17.34 -13.01 3.28
N VAL A 246 -18.22 -13.67 2.54
CA VAL A 246 -19.68 -13.45 2.63
C VAL A 246 -20.23 -13.90 3.97
N GLU A 247 -19.77 -15.02 4.51
CA GLU A 247 -20.14 -15.49 5.86
C GLU A 247 -19.72 -14.47 6.94
N GLN A 248 -18.49 -13.97 6.85
CA GLN A 248 -18.01 -12.91 7.74
C GLN A 248 -18.82 -11.63 7.58
N PHE A 249 -19.18 -11.26 6.34
CA PHE A 249 -20.01 -10.09 6.05
C PHE A 249 -21.41 -10.23 6.68
N ILE A 250 -22.05 -11.40 6.52
CA ILE A 250 -23.36 -11.70 7.13
C ILE A 250 -23.29 -11.56 8.65
N ALA A 251 -22.27 -12.16 9.27
CA ALA A 251 -22.07 -12.13 10.72
C ALA A 251 -21.78 -10.71 11.23
N ALA A 252 -20.88 -9.99 10.56
CA ALA A 252 -20.40 -8.70 11.04
C ALA A 252 -21.46 -7.58 10.96
N TYR A 253 -22.37 -7.64 9.98
CA TYR A 253 -23.45 -6.66 9.84
C TYR A 253 -24.77 -7.12 10.45
N GLY A 254 -24.82 -8.32 11.02
CA GLY A 254 -26.04 -8.91 11.57
C GLY A 254 -27.17 -8.91 10.56
N LEU A 255 -26.93 -9.47 9.37
CA LEU A 255 -27.95 -9.48 8.31
C LEU A 255 -29.14 -10.35 8.73
N VAL A 256 -30.34 -9.81 8.56
CA VAL A 256 -31.60 -10.56 8.79
C VAL A 256 -31.86 -11.53 7.64
N ASP A 257 -32.77 -12.48 7.83
CA ASP A 257 -32.99 -13.61 6.90
C ASP A 257 -33.14 -13.20 5.43
N GLY A 258 -33.94 -12.17 5.13
CA GLY A 258 -34.11 -11.69 3.75
C GLY A 258 -32.82 -11.11 3.14
N GLN A 259 -32.02 -10.40 3.93
CA GLN A 259 -30.72 -9.86 3.50
C GLN A 259 -29.68 -10.97 3.33
N ARG A 260 -29.68 -11.96 4.24
CA ARG A 260 -28.81 -13.12 4.18
C ARG A 260 -29.06 -13.95 2.92
N LEU A 261 -30.32 -14.28 2.61
CA LEU A 261 -30.70 -14.98 1.39
C LEU A 261 -30.25 -14.22 0.14
N THR A 262 -30.39 -12.88 0.16
CA THR A 262 -29.92 -12.03 -0.94
C THR A 262 -28.39 -12.08 -1.09
N ALA A 263 -27.64 -12.00 0.02
CA ALA A 263 -26.18 -12.09 0.01
C ALA A 263 -25.68 -13.46 -0.50
N GLU A 264 -26.31 -14.55 -0.07
CA GLU A 264 -26.03 -15.91 -0.52
C GLU A 264 -26.35 -16.09 -2.01
N SER A 265 -27.46 -15.50 -2.49
CA SER A 265 -27.80 -15.49 -3.92
C SER A 265 -26.78 -14.72 -4.76
N ILE A 266 -26.31 -13.55 -4.28
CA ILE A 266 -25.24 -12.79 -4.94
C ILE A 266 -23.96 -13.64 -5.00
N LEU A 267 -23.57 -14.29 -3.90
CA LEU A 267 -22.40 -15.17 -3.89
C LEU A 267 -22.51 -16.29 -4.92
N LYS A 268 -23.68 -16.95 -4.97
CA LYS A 268 -23.94 -18.05 -5.92
C LYS A 268 -23.79 -17.57 -7.37
N ASP A 269 -24.46 -16.48 -7.76
CA ASP A 269 -24.35 -15.88 -9.09
C ASP A 269 -22.90 -15.52 -9.44
N MET A 270 -22.19 -14.89 -8.48
CA MET A 270 -20.80 -14.51 -8.66
C MET A 270 -19.87 -15.73 -8.84
N LYS A 271 -20.13 -16.84 -8.11
CA LYS A 271 -19.39 -18.11 -8.29
C LYS A 271 -19.67 -18.75 -9.64
N GLU A 272 -20.92 -18.77 -10.10
CA GLU A 272 -21.29 -19.32 -11.41
C GLU A 272 -20.63 -18.54 -12.55
N ARG A 273 -20.65 -17.20 -12.49
CA ARG A 273 -20.04 -16.33 -13.50
C ARG A 273 -18.51 -16.40 -13.54
N THR A 274 -17.87 -16.75 -12.42
CA THR A 274 -16.40 -16.81 -12.31
C THR A 274 -15.82 -18.22 -12.38
N ALA A 275 -16.67 -19.25 -12.38
CA ALA A 275 -16.27 -20.64 -12.55
C ALA A 275 -15.25 -20.89 -13.69
N PRO A 276 -15.44 -20.37 -14.92
CA PRO A 276 -14.45 -20.57 -15.99
C PRO A 276 -13.09 -19.90 -15.68
N LEU A 277 -13.09 -18.72 -15.06
CA LEU A 277 -11.87 -18.01 -14.69
C LEU A 277 -11.08 -18.76 -13.61
N PHE A 278 -11.77 -19.30 -12.60
CA PHE A 278 -11.12 -20.10 -11.57
C PHE A 278 -10.49 -21.38 -12.14
N SER A 279 -11.21 -22.09 -13.00
CA SER A 279 -10.68 -23.30 -13.67
C SER A 279 -9.44 -22.98 -14.51
N GLU A 280 -9.48 -21.87 -15.26
CA GLU A 280 -8.34 -21.45 -16.06
C GLU A 280 -7.15 -20.98 -15.21
N TYR A 281 -7.42 -20.25 -14.13
CA TYR A 281 -6.40 -19.79 -13.19
C TYR A 281 -5.69 -20.96 -12.50
N ALA A 282 -6.45 -21.98 -12.05
CA ALA A 282 -5.89 -23.20 -11.47
C ALA A 282 -4.99 -23.92 -12.49
N ARG A 283 -5.47 -24.10 -13.72
CA ARG A 283 -4.69 -24.72 -14.81
C ARG A 283 -3.37 -24.00 -15.07
N VAL A 284 -3.39 -22.67 -15.22
CA VAL A 284 -2.18 -21.87 -15.46
C VAL A 284 -1.23 -21.92 -14.26
N THR A 285 -1.77 -21.94 -13.04
CA THR A 285 -0.99 -22.05 -11.80
C THR A 285 -0.27 -23.40 -11.73
N ASP A 286 -0.93 -24.49 -12.07
CA ASP A 286 -0.34 -25.83 -12.06
C ASP A 286 0.70 -26.01 -13.19
N GLU A 287 0.45 -25.40 -14.36
CA GLU A 287 1.43 -25.33 -15.46
C GLU A 287 2.69 -24.55 -15.05
N LEU A 288 2.54 -23.43 -14.33
CA LEU A 288 3.67 -22.69 -13.77
C LEU A 288 4.45 -23.48 -12.71
N LYS A 289 3.75 -24.25 -11.86
CA LYS A 289 4.38 -25.06 -10.80
C LYS A 289 5.13 -26.26 -11.36
N SER A 290 4.60 -26.91 -12.38
CA SER A 290 5.20 -28.09 -13.00
C SER A 290 6.50 -27.79 -13.77
N GLY A 291 6.84 -26.50 -13.97
CA GLY A 291 8.10 -26.10 -14.59
C GLY A 291 8.23 -26.58 -16.03
N GLY A 292 7.11 -26.73 -16.75
CA GLY A 292 7.11 -27.17 -18.14
C GLY A 292 8.01 -26.29 -19.01
N ALA A 293 8.63 -26.89 -20.05
CA ALA A 293 9.52 -26.21 -21.01
C ALA A 293 8.80 -25.20 -21.93
N GLY A 294 7.61 -24.75 -21.55
CA GLY A 294 6.83 -23.76 -22.27
C GLY A 294 7.31 -22.33 -22.02
N ASP A 295 6.64 -21.40 -22.68
CA ASP A 295 6.85 -19.96 -22.51
C ASP A 295 6.36 -19.49 -21.13
N VAL A 296 7.24 -19.62 -20.13
CA VAL A 296 6.99 -19.25 -18.73
C VAL A 296 6.53 -17.80 -18.61
N GLU A 297 7.04 -16.91 -19.47
CA GLU A 297 6.69 -15.49 -19.40
C GLU A 297 5.25 -15.25 -19.83
N ARG A 298 4.83 -15.88 -20.93
CA ARG A 298 3.42 -15.87 -21.35
C ARG A 298 2.48 -16.45 -20.28
N LEU A 299 2.88 -17.53 -19.60
CA LEU A 299 2.09 -18.11 -18.52
C LEU A 299 1.97 -17.18 -17.30
N ARG A 300 3.06 -16.48 -16.94
CA ARG A 300 3.04 -15.46 -15.88
C ARG A 300 2.16 -14.28 -16.23
N GLN A 301 2.24 -13.79 -17.47
CA GLN A 301 1.36 -12.73 -17.95
C GLN A 301 -0.11 -13.15 -17.83
N LYS A 302 -0.45 -14.33 -18.33
CA LYS A 302 -1.80 -14.87 -18.27
C LYS A 302 -2.29 -15.10 -16.84
N HIS A 303 -1.42 -15.60 -15.95
CA HIS A 303 -1.72 -15.74 -14.53
C HIS A 303 -2.10 -14.39 -13.90
N ASN A 304 -1.35 -13.33 -14.21
CA ASN A 304 -1.62 -11.99 -13.71
C ASN A 304 -2.93 -11.41 -14.29
N GLU A 305 -3.21 -11.62 -15.57
CA GLU A 305 -4.47 -11.22 -16.21
C GLU A 305 -5.69 -11.87 -15.54
N LEU A 306 -5.63 -13.19 -15.33
CA LEU A 306 -6.68 -13.95 -14.66
C LEU A 306 -6.86 -13.51 -13.20
N ARG A 307 -5.77 -13.28 -12.48
CA ARG A 307 -5.81 -12.72 -11.12
C ARG A 307 -6.52 -11.37 -11.08
N ASN A 308 -6.15 -10.45 -11.96
CA ASN A 308 -6.77 -9.12 -12.03
C ASN A 308 -8.27 -9.22 -12.37
N ALA A 309 -8.65 -10.14 -13.27
CA ALA A 309 -10.04 -10.36 -13.60
C ALA A 309 -10.84 -10.90 -12.39
N LEU A 310 -10.27 -11.83 -11.63
CA LEU A 310 -10.87 -12.35 -10.40
C LEU A 310 -10.99 -11.25 -9.33
N ASP A 311 -9.96 -10.39 -9.15
CA ASP A 311 -9.99 -9.26 -8.21
C ASP A 311 -11.08 -8.24 -8.57
N GLY A 312 -11.27 -7.97 -9.87
CA GLY A 312 -12.37 -7.13 -10.35
C GLY A 312 -13.75 -7.71 -10.01
N ARG A 313 -13.93 -9.01 -10.20
CA ARG A 313 -15.18 -9.71 -9.85
C ARG A 313 -15.40 -9.77 -8.33
N PHE A 314 -14.33 -9.90 -7.54
CA PHE A 314 -14.45 -9.83 -6.09
C PHE A 314 -14.85 -8.43 -5.62
N SER A 315 -14.36 -7.39 -6.28
CA SER A 315 -14.77 -6.00 -6.01
C SER A 315 -16.25 -5.77 -6.33
N GLU A 316 -16.75 -6.33 -7.44
CA GLU A 316 -18.17 -6.34 -7.80
C GLU A 316 -19.02 -7.06 -6.72
N LEU A 317 -18.56 -8.21 -6.23
CA LEU A 317 -19.22 -8.93 -5.12
C LEU A 317 -19.34 -8.01 -3.88
N LYS A 318 -18.25 -7.35 -3.47
CA LYS A 318 -18.26 -6.43 -2.32
C LYS A 318 -19.24 -5.28 -2.49
N GLN A 319 -19.27 -4.66 -3.67
CA GLN A 319 -20.19 -3.56 -3.98
C GLN A 319 -21.65 -4.02 -3.90
N ARG A 320 -21.97 -5.20 -4.46
CA ARG A 320 -23.34 -5.74 -4.40
C ARG A 320 -23.75 -6.10 -2.98
N LEU A 321 -22.85 -6.61 -2.16
CA LEU A 321 -23.11 -6.90 -0.75
C LEU A 321 -23.35 -5.62 0.06
N ASP A 322 -22.59 -4.54 -0.19
CA ASP A 322 -22.80 -3.24 0.46
C ASP A 322 -24.18 -2.64 0.14
N ALA A 323 -24.68 -2.88 -1.07
CA ALA A 323 -26.03 -2.48 -1.47
C ALA A 323 -27.14 -3.22 -0.70
N VAL A 324 -26.88 -4.41 -0.15
CA VAL A 324 -27.83 -5.16 0.68
C VAL A 324 -28.00 -4.52 2.07
N LEU A 325 -27.01 -3.75 2.54
CA LEU A 325 -27.05 -3.12 3.85
C LEU A 325 -28.10 -2.00 3.93
N THR A 326 -28.76 -1.88 5.08
CA THR A 326 -29.57 -0.70 5.41
C THR A 326 -28.67 0.49 5.76
N SER A 327 -29.21 1.71 5.67
CA SER A 327 -28.48 2.93 6.09
C SER A 327 -27.96 2.83 7.53
N ALA A 328 -28.74 2.25 8.44
CA ALA A 328 -28.33 2.03 9.83
C ALA A 328 -27.23 0.97 9.99
N GLN A 329 -27.17 -0.05 9.12
CA GLN A 329 -26.08 -1.02 9.10
C GLN A 329 -24.80 -0.42 8.50
N ARG A 330 -24.90 0.37 7.42
CA ARG A 330 -23.75 1.09 6.86
C ARG A 330 -23.14 2.08 7.85
N ALA A 331 -23.97 2.80 8.60
CA ALA A 331 -23.51 3.70 9.66
C ALA A 331 -22.78 2.96 10.80
N ARG A 332 -23.15 1.70 11.07
CA ARG A 332 -22.51 0.86 12.09
C ARG A 332 -21.22 0.20 11.59
N GLY A 333 -21.13 -0.13 10.31
CA GLY A 333 -20.03 -0.91 9.74
C GLY A 333 -19.03 -0.12 8.91
N THR A 334 -18.41 0.90 9.49
CA THR A 334 -17.01 1.18 9.15
C THR A 334 -16.13 0.19 9.91
N LEU A 335 -16.25 -1.10 9.58
CA LEU A 335 -15.52 -2.16 10.26
C LEU A 335 -14.04 -2.13 9.86
N SER A 336 -13.23 -1.60 10.78
CA SER A 336 -11.89 -2.10 11.04
C SER A 336 -11.95 -3.62 11.16
N THR A 337 -11.36 -4.33 10.20
CA THR A 337 -11.06 -5.76 10.25
C THR A 337 -10.03 -6.04 11.35
N ARG A 338 -10.47 -6.02 12.61
CA ARG A 338 -9.72 -6.62 13.73
C ARG A 338 -10.34 -7.99 14.00
N PRO A 339 -9.61 -9.09 13.83
CA PRO A 339 -10.12 -10.41 14.13
C PRO A 339 -10.41 -10.51 15.63
N ALA A 340 -11.65 -10.87 15.96
CA ALA A 340 -12.06 -11.25 17.30
C ALA A 340 -11.47 -12.63 17.60
N ALA A 341 -10.23 -12.65 18.09
CA ALA A 341 -9.72 -13.77 18.87
C ALA A 341 -9.74 -13.33 20.34
N GLU A 342 -10.21 -14.24 21.20
CA GLU A 342 -10.17 -14.17 22.68
C GLU A 342 -11.29 -13.39 23.37
N SER A 343 -12.51 -13.95 23.35
CA SER A 343 -13.36 -13.96 24.56
C SER A 343 -14.17 -15.26 24.64
N SER A 344 -13.47 -16.37 24.85
CA SER A 344 -14.07 -17.57 25.43
C SER A 344 -13.17 -17.99 26.59
N GLY A 345 -13.57 -17.55 27.78
CA GLY A 345 -12.94 -17.84 29.06
C GLY A 345 -14.00 -17.65 30.13
N GLY A 346 -14.87 -18.64 30.26
CA GLY A 346 -15.86 -18.82 31.30
C GLY A 346 -16.00 -20.30 31.58
#